data_AF-A0A8C0Q8J1-F1
#
_entry.id   AF-A0A8C0Q8J1-F1
#
_cell.length_a   1.000
_cell.length_b   1.000
_cell.length_c   1.000
_cell.angle_alpha   90.00
_cell.angle_beta   90.00
_cell.angle_gamma   90.00
#
_symmetry.space_group_name_H-M   'P 1'
#
loop_
_entity.id
_entity.type
_entity.pdbx_description
1 polymer ?
#
loop_
_entity_poly.entity_id
_entity_poly.type
_entity_poly.pdbx_seq_one_letter_code
_entity_poly.pdbx_strand_id
1 'polypeptide(L)'
;MASIQHVYGAQHPPFDPLLHGTLLKATPKAPSTPVKAKRISTFQEFESNTSDAWDAGEDEDGLLAMAAESLSSDVVMETANRVLRNHSQRQERHKLQEAPGPEQKPKPVAEPPLVPSGDIRLVKSISESHTSCPAESASDTVPLQRSQSLPHSVTVALGGTSDPSALSSSALSEREASRLDKFKQLLAGPHTDLEELRKLSWSGIPKPVRPITWKLLSGYLPANVDRRPATLQRKQKEYFAFIEHYYDSRNDDVHQDTYRQIHIDIPRMSPEALILQPKVTEIFERILFIWAIRHPASGYVQGINDLVTPFFVVFMCEHIEEEDVDAADISRVPAEVLRNVEADTYWCMSKLLDGIQDNYTFAQPGIQMKVKMLEELVSRIDEQVHRHLDQHEVRYLQFAFRWMNNLLMREVPLHCTIRLWDTYQSEPEGFSHFHLYVCAAFLVRWRKEILEEKDFQELLLFLQNLPTAHWGDEDISLLLAEAYRLKFAFADAPNHYKK
;
A
#
# COMPACT_ATOMS: atom_id res chain seq x y z
N MET A 1 7.62 28.12 -13.68
CA MET A 1 6.80 28.46 -12.49
C MET A 1 5.48 27.72 -12.61
N ALA A 2 5.16 26.84 -11.65
CA ALA A 2 3.87 26.20 -11.49
C ALA A 2 3.56 26.18 -9.98
N SER A 3 2.30 26.35 -9.60
CA SER A 3 1.91 26.52 -8.19
C SER A 3 1.53 25.18 -7.56
N ILE A 4 2.15 24.85 -6.44
CA ILE A 4 1.76 23.71 -5.59
C ILE A 4 0.66 24.21 -4.64
N GLN A 5 -0.53 23.60 -4.70
CA GLN A 5 -1.59 23.84 -3.71
C GLN A 5 -1.44 22.85 -2.55
N HIS A 6 -1.28 23.37 -1.33
CA HIS A 6 -1.33 22.56 -0.11
C HIS A 6 -2.79 22.30 0.27
N VAL A 7 -3.15 21.03 0.47
CA VAL A 7 -4.46 20.64 1.01
C VAL A 7 -4.30 20.34 2.51
N TYR A 8 -4.60 21.33 3.35
CA TYR A 8 -4.70 21.16 4.80
C TYR A 8 -6.12 20.71 5.18
N GLY A 9 -6.24 19.56 5.84
CA GLY A 9 -7.51 18.88 6.14
C GLY A 9 -7.75 18.59 7.63
N ALA A 10 -7.32 19.47 8.53
CA ALA A 10 -7.55 19.33 9.97
C ALA A 10 -7.92 20.67 10.61
N GLN A 11 -9.22 20.94 10.74
CA GLN A 11 -9.74 22.04 11.56
C GLN A 11 -10.48 21.44 12.78
N HIS A 12 -10.39 22.15 13.91
CA HIS A 12 -10.82 21.77 15.26
C HIS A 12 -9.93 20.74 15.99
N PRO A 13 -9.37 21.07 17.17
CA PRO A 13 -8.79 20.09 18.08
C PRO A 13 -9.91 19.33 18.85
N PRO A 14 -9.62 18.14 19.39
CA PRO A 14 -10.59 17.37 20.18
C PRO A 14 -10.93 18.05 21.52
N PHE A 15 -12.17 17.84 21.98
CA PHE A 15 -12.66 18.31 23.28
C PHE A 15 -12.05 17.50 24.44
N ASP A 16 -11.61 18.18 25.50
CA ASP A 16 -11.24 17.57 26.79
C ASP A 16 -12.47 17.49 27.73
N PRO A 17 -12.93 16.30 28.16
CA PRO A 17 -14.08 16.16 29.06
C PRO A 17 -13.81 16.48 30.54
N LEU A 18 -12.56 16.68 30.97
CA LEU A 18 -12.20 16.69 32.41
C LEU A 18 -12.32 18.05 33.11
N LEU A 19 -12.71 19.11 32.40
CA LEU A 19 -12.82 20.48 32.95
C LEU A 19 -14.27 20.97 33.14
N HIS A 20 -15.07 20.27 33.95
CA HIS A 20 -16.10 20.92 34.79
C HIS A 20 -16.63 19.99 35.90
N GLY A 21 -16.46 20.39 37.17
CA GLY A 21 -16.89 19.63 38.34
C GLY A 21 -18.06 20.25 39.12
N THR A 22 -18.84 19.37 39.77
CA THR A 22 -19.68 19.61 40.95
C THR A 22 -21.00 20.39 40.78
N LEU A 23 -22.14 19.69 40.98
CA LEU A 23 -23.08 20.01 42.07
C LEU A 23 -24.12 18.88 42.31
N LEU A 24 -24.56 18.72 43.56
CA LEU A 24 -25.43 17.64 44.03
C LEU A 24 -26.86 18.12 44.32
N LYS A 25 -27.88 17.29 44.04
CA LYS A 25 -29.19 17.30 44.74
C LYS A 25 -29.94 15.97 44.54
N ALA A 26 -30.93 15.67 45.39
CA ALA A 26 -31.49 14.32 45.54
C ALA A 26 -33.04 14.24 45.52
N THR A 27 -33.55 13.14 44.96
CA THR A 27 -34.76 12.32 45.29
C THR A 27 -36.09 13.00 45.71
N PRO A 28 -37.25 12.55 45.18
CA PRO A 28 -37.98 11.42 45.79
C PRO A 28 -38.55 10.37 44.79
N LYS A 29 -39.48 9.49 45.23
CA LYS A 29 -39.79 8.15 44.63
C LYS A 29 -41.22 7.97 44.08
N ALA A 30 -41.32 7.18 42.99
CA ALA A 30 -42.38 6.18 42.63
C ALA A 30 -43.84 6.70 42.42
N PRO A 31 -44.78 5.94 41.76
CA PRO A 31 -45.15 4.53 42.00
C PRO A 31 -44.93 3.56 40.81
N SER A 32 -45.51 2.34 40.86
CA SER A 32 -45.11 1.16 40.06
C SER A 32 -46.28 0.35 39.46
N THR A 33 -46.03 -0.37 38.34
CA THR A 33 -46.54 -1.73 37.93
C THR A 33 -46.32 -1.95 36.41
N PRO A 34 -46.35 -3.20 35.88
CA PRO A 34 -45.69 -4.42 36.37
C PRO A 34 -44.68 -4.99 35.32
N VAL A 35 -44.00 -6.09 35.65
CA VAL A 35 -42.79 -6.57 34.93
C VAL A 35 -43.09 -7.64 33.85
N LYS A 36 -42.46 -7.51 32.67
CA LYS A 36 -41.95 -8.65 31.90
C LYS A 36 -40.43 -8.72 32.10
N ALA A 37 -39.92 -9.84 32.59
CA ALA A 37 -38.53 -9.96 33.00
C ALA A 37 -37.60 -10.12 31.78
N LYS A 38 -36.82 -9.08 31.48
CA LYS A 38 -35.62 -9.23 30.65
C LYS A 38 -34.49 -9.70 31.57
N ARG A 39 -33.91 -10.89 31.35
CA ARG A 39 -32.65 -11.26 32.02
C ARG A 39 -31.60 -10.21 31.65
N ILE A 40 -30.90 -9.69 32.66
CA ILE A 40 -29.65 -8.97 32.43
C ILE A 40 -28.60 -10.08 32.30
N SER A 41 -28.18 -10.36 31.07
CA SER A 41 -27.08 -11.29 30.86
C SER A 41 -25.77 -10.65 31.32
N THR A 42 -25.00 -11.36 32.13
CA THR A 42 -23.66 -10.93 32.55
C THR A 42 -22.68 -11.14 31.41
N PHE A 43 -21.58 -10.37 31.39
CA PHE A 43 -20.54 -10.49 30.35
C PHE A 43 -20.03 -11.94 30.19
N GLN A 44 -19.94 -12.69 31.30
CA GLN A 44 -19.54 -14.11 31.30
C GLN A 44 -20.60 -15.07 30.72
N GLU A 45 -21.90 -14.74 30.78
CA GLU A 45 -22.94 -15.50 30.04
C GLU A 45 -22.82 -15.23 28.53
N PHE A 46 -22.53 -14.00 28.12
CA PHE A 46 -22.28 -13.66 26.71
C PHE A 46 -21.03 -14.39 26.20
N GLU A 47 -19.91 -14.27 26.92
CA GLU A 47 -18.64 -14.94 26.63
C GLU A 47 -18.81 -16.46 26.49
N SER A 48 -19.54 -17.09 27.42
CA SER A 48 -19.89 -18.52 27.36
C SER A 48 -20.76 -18.88 26.15
N ASN A 49 -21.74 -18.05 25.77
CA ASN A 49 -22.57 -18.29 24.59
C ASN A 49 -21.83 -18.05 23.26
N THR A 50 -20.77 -17.23 23.26
CA THR A 50 -19.94 -16.99 22.06
C THR A 50 -18.75 -17.95 21.95
N SER A 51 -18.29 -18.53 23.05
CA SER A 51 -17.16 -19.47 23.05
C SER A 51 -17.48 -20.81 22.39
N ASP A 52 -18.74 -21.24 22.43
CA ASP A 52 -19.23 -22.51 21.86
C ASP A 52 -19.49 -22.40 20.34
N ALA A 53 -19.51 -21.18 19.79
CA ALA A 53 -19.80 -20.90 18.39
C ALA A 53 -18.59 -21.04 17.43
N TRP A 54 -17.45 -21.51 17.93
CA TRP A 54 -16.19 -21.63 17.19
C TRP A 54 -15.49 -22.99 17.34
N ASP A 55 -16.11 -23.98 18.00
CA ASP A 55 -15.56 -25.34 17.99
C ASP A 55 -15.82 -25.98 16.62
N ALA A 56 -14.77 -26.47 15.98
CA ALA A 56 -14.76 -26.80 14.55
C ALA A 56 -15.30 -28.23 14.28
N GLY A 57 -16.53 -28.48 14.74
CA GLY A 57 -17.29 -29.71 14.49
C GLY A 57 -18.10 -29.66 13.18
N GLU A 58 -18.12 -30.78 12.47
CA GLU A 58 -18.69 -31.01 11.13
C GLU A 58 -20.19 -30.66 10.96
N ASP A 59 -20.58 -29.38 10.81
CA ASP A 59 -21.97 -28.98 10.44
C ASP A 59 -22.14 -27.57 9.79
N GLU A 60 -21.09 -27.03 9.14
CA GLU A 60 -21.05 -25.63 8.64
C GLU A 60 -22.16 -25.28 7.62
N ASP A 61 -22.58 -26.24 6.78
CA ASP A 61 -23.63 -26.05 5.76
C ASP A 61 -25.01 -25.72 6.36
N GLY A 62 -25.33 -26.24 7.56
CA GLY A 62 -26.64 -26.05 8.20
C GLY A 62 -26.84 -24.66 8.79
N LEU A 63 -25.78 -24.09 9.37
CA LEU A 63 -25.81 -22.77 10.01
C LEU A 63 -25.92 -21.63 8.99
N LEU A 64 -25.26 -21.75 7.84
CA LEU A 64 -25.32 -20.75 6.77
C LEU A 64 -26.72 -20.65 6.14
N ALA A 65 -27.43 -21.77 5.99
CA ALA A 65 -28.82 -21.78 5.52
C ALA A 65 -29.78 -21.04 6.48
N MET A 66 -29.68 -21.34 7.79
CA MET A 66 -30.46 -20.67 8.83
C MET A 66 -30.19 -19.16 8.89
N ALA A 67 -28.93 -18.74 8.74
CA ALA A 67 -28.56 -17.33 8.71
C ALA A 67 -29.20 -16.60 7.51
N ALA A 68 -29.20 -17.23 6.32
CA ALA A 68 -29.80 -16.67 5.11
C ALA A 68 -31.33 -16.49 5.22
N GLU A 69 -32.06 -17.44 5.81
CA GLU A 69 -33.51 -17.30 6.03
C GLU A 69 -33.86 -16.20 7.04
N SER A 70 -32.95 -15.87 7.98
CA SER A 70 -33.19 -14.86 9.01
C SER A 70 -33.05 -13.40 8.54
N LEU A 71 -32.37 -13.17 7.41
CA LEU A 71 -31.99 -11.85 6.92
C LEU A 71 -32.89 -11.35 5.78
N SER A 72 -34.13 -10.95 6.13
CA SER A 72 -35.01 -10.26 5.19
C SER A 72 -34.39 -8.93 4.73
N SER A 73 -33.91 -8.88 3.48
CA SER A 73 -33.21 -7.74 2.88
C SER A 73 -33.94 -6.41 3.08
N ASP A 74 -35.27 -6.42 2.98
CA ASP A 74 -36.14 -5.25 3.17
C ASP A 74 -35.93 -4.55 4.51
N VAL A 75 -35.70 -5.28 5.61
CA VAL A 75 -35.52 -4.73 6.96
C VAL A 75 -34.14 -4.07 7.13
N VAL A 76 -33.13 -4.63 6.46
CA VAL A 76 -31.78 -4.05 6.38
C VAL A 76 -31.83 -2.76 5.55
N MET A 77 -32.48 -2.81 4.38
CA MET A 77 -32.60 -1.68 3.47
C MET A 77 -33.50 -0.56 4.02
N GLU A 78 -34.59 -0.89 4.73
CA GLU A 78 -35.41 0.10 5.46
C GLU A 78 -34.60 0.75 6.58
N THR A 79 -33.80 -0.03 7.33
CA THR A 79 -32.95 0.49 8.40
C THR A 79 -31.87 1.43 7.86
N ALA A 80 -31.22 1.10 6.74
CA ALA A 80 -30.29 1.99 6.06
C ALA A 80 -30.98 3.30 5.60
N ASN A 81 -32.13 3.20 4.93
CA ASN A 81 -32.93 4.35 4.53
C ASN A 81 -33.37 5.23 5.71
N ARG A 82 -33.68 4.63 6.87
CA ARG A 82 -34.02 5.35 8.11
C ARG A 82 -32.82 6.10 8.69
N VAL A 83 -31.61 5.57 8.57
CA VAL A 83 -30.37 6.28 8.94
C VAL A 83 -30.11 7.47 8.00
N LEU A 84 -30.21 7.26 6.68
CA LEU A 84 -30.01 8.32 5.68
C LEU A 84 -30.98 9.50 5.86
N ARG A 85 -32.28 9.23 6.09
CA ARG A 85 -33.27 10.30 6.38
C ARG A 85 -32.93 11.07 7.66
N ASN A 86 -32.50 10.40 8.73
CA ASN A 86 -32.08 11.06 9.97
C ASN A 86 -30.84 11.95 9.77
N HIS A 87 -29.92 11.56 8.88
CA HIS A 87 -28.74 12.36 8.56
C HIS A 87 -29.09 13.61 7.75
N SER A 88 -29.93 13.46 6.72
CA SER A 88 -30.48 14.56 5.92
C SER A 88 -31.22 15.60 6.80
N GLN A 89 -32.15 15.15 7.65
CA GLN A 89 -32.90 16.05 8.55
C GLN A 89 -32.00 16.77 9.58
N ARG A 90 -30.85 16.18 9.97
CA ARG A 90 -29.84 16.85 10.80
C ARG A 90 -29.11 17.97 10.04
N GLN A 91 -28.75 17.74 8.78
CA GLN A 91 -28.10 18.75 7.93
C GLN A 91 -29.04 19.92 7.60
N GLU A 92 -30.32 19.67 7.34
CA GLU A 92 -31.33 20.73 7.14
C GLU A 92 -31.53 21.58 8.40
N ARG A 93 -31.58 20.95 9.58
CA ARG A 93 -31.65 21.66 10.86
C ARG A 93 -30.42 22.53 11.14
N HIS A 94 -29.24 22.16 10.67
CA HIS A 94 -28.05 23.01 10.72
C HIS A 94 -28.20 24.23 9.79
N LYS A 95 -28.60 24.02 8.53
CA LYS A 95 -28.79 25.11 7.55
C LYS A 95 -29.87 26.12 7.98
N LEU A 96 -30.87 25.69 8.77
CA LEU A 96 -31.91 26.56 9.32
C LEU A 96 -31.48 27.37 10.56
N GLN A 97 -30.26 27.19 11.08
CA GLN A 97 -29.72 28.00 12.17
C GLN A 97 -28.79 29.14 11.69
N GLU A 98 -28.37 29.14 10.42
CA GLU A 98 -27.54 30.19 9.82
C GLU A 98 -28.35 31.05 8.83
N ALA A 99 -29.19 31.94 9.37
CA ALA A 99 -29.92 32.94 8.60
C ALA A 99 -29.76 34.35 9.24
N PRO A 100 -29.29 35.37 8.50
CA PRO A 100 -29.02 36.70 9.06
C PRO A 100 -30.30 37.56 9.23
N GLY A 101 -30.30 38.39 10.28
CA GLY A 101 -31.38 39.35 10.58
C GLY A 101 -31.39 40.62 9.71
N PRO A 102 -32.44 41.46 9.79
CA PRO A 102 -32.83 42.36 8.70
C PRO A 102 -32.42 43.84 8.82
N GLU A 103 -32.35 44.47 7.63
CA GLU A 103 -32.64 45.87 7.28
C GLU A 103 -31.88 47.06 7.89
N GLN A 104 -31.26 47.86 7.00
CA GLN A 104 -31.28 49.34 7.07
C GLN A 104 -31.05 50.01 5.69
N LYS A 105 -31.71 51.16 5.46
CA LYS A 105 -31.70 52.01 4.24
C LYS A 105 -32.44 53.34 4.55
N PRO A 106 -32.35 54.44 3.76
CA PRO A 106 -31.45 54.74 2.63
C PRO A 106 -30.88 56.21 2.59
N LYS A 107 -30.13 56.55 1.50
CA LYS A 107 -29.89 57.91 0.89
C LYS A 107 -28.91 58.91 1.58
N PRO A 108 -28.36 59.94 0.87
CA PRO A 108 -28.14 60.10 -0.58
C PRO A 108 -26.79 60.77 -1.06
N VAL A 109 -26.35 60.40 -2.28
CA VAL A 109 -25.80 61.21 -3.42
C VAL A 109 -24.81 62.39 -3.21
N ALA A 110 -23.66 62.32 -3.93
CA ALA A 110 -22.99 63.44 -4.63
C ALA A 110 -22.15 62.90 -5.83
N GLU A 111 -21.83 63.71 -6.85
CA GLU A 111 -21.17 63.30 -8.12
C GLU A 111 -19.88 64.09 -8.47
N PRO A 112 -19.07 63.66 -9.48
CA PRO A 112 -17.69 64.10 -9.71
C PRO A 112 -17.45 64.98 -10.96
N PRO A 113 -16.19 65.40 -11.20
CA PRO A 113 -15.65 65.66 -12.54
C PRO A 113 -14.27 64.97 -12.77
N LEU A 114 -13.71 64.80 -13.98
CA LEU A 114 -14.21 64.75 -15.37
C LEU A 114 -13.11 64.06 -16.23
N VAL A 115 -13.45 63.54 -17.42
CA VAL A 115 -12.51 62.87 -18.36
C VAL A 115 -12.00 63.87 -19.44
N PRO A 116 -11.00 63.52 -20.28
CA PRO A 116 -11.37 63.02 -21.62
C PRO A 116 -10.43 61.97 -22.27
N SER A 117 -11.07 60.98 -22.93
CA SER A 117 -10.82 60.41 -24.29
C SER A 117 -9.39 60.03 -24.78
N GLY A 118 -9.24 58.99 -25.62
CA GLY A 118 -10.26 58.13 -26.25
C GLY A 118 -9.65 57.00 -27.12
N ASP A 119 -10.50 56.30 -27.89
CA ASP A 119 -10.19 55.11 -28.69
C ASP A 119 -9.07 55.25 -29.74
N ILE A 120 -8.51 54.11 -30.18
CA ILE A 120 -8.58 53.65 -31.59
C ILE A 120 -8.06 52.19 -31.75
N ARG A 121 -8.63 51.46 -32.72
CA ARG A 121 -8.15 50.13 -33.19
C ARG A 121 -7.26 50.27 -34.44
N LEU A 122 -6.53 49.19 -34.75
CA LEU A 122 -6.24 48.70 -36.13
C LEU A 122 -4.93 49.16 -36.85
N VAL A 123 -3.91 48.28 -36.78
CA VAL A 123 -3.10 47.75 -37.92
C VAL A 123 -1.88 48.52 -38.51
N LYS A 124 -0.77 47.74 -38.65
CA LYS A 124 0.38 47.77 -39.61
C LYS A 124 1.65 48.61 -39.37
N SER A 125 2.79 47.90 -39.58
CA SER A 125 4.03 48.33 -40.29
C SER A 125 5.03 49.28 -39.59
N ILE A 126 6.36 49.27 -39.86
CA ILE A 126 7.32 48.32 -40.49
C ILE A 126 8.78 48.74 -40.07
N SER A 127 9.80 47.96 -40.47
CA SER A 127 11.27 48.16 -40.35
C SER A 127 11.91 47.62 -39.07
N GLU A 128 12.92 46.73 -39.08
CA GLU A 128 14.21 46.65 -39.83
C GLU A 128 15.29 47.58 -39.26
N SER A 129 16.59 47.23 -39.18
CA SER A 129 17.37 46.03 -39.57
C SER A 129 18.51 45.81 -38.52
N HIS A 130 19.56 44.97 -38.59
CA HIS A 130 20.33 44.09 -39.51
C HIS A 130 21.01 43.01 -38.60
N THR A 131 21.72 41.92 -38.94
CA THR A 131 22.04 40.99 -40.08
C THR A 131 22.94 39.87 -39.48
N SER A 132 23.10 38.62 -39.95
CA SER A 132 22.50 37.83 -41.05
C SER A 132 23.09 36.40 -41.02
N CYS A 133 22.33 35.40 -41.46
CA CYS A 133 22.87 34.09 -41.92
C CYS A 133 22.56 33.90 -43.41
N PRO A 134 23.41 33.20 -44.18
CA PRO A 134 23.03 32.55 -45.43
C PRO A 134 23.06 31.01 -45.32
N ALA A 135 22.40 30.32 -46.24
CA ALA A 135 22.35 28.86 -46.36
C ALA A 135 22.38 28.42 -47.83
N GLU A 136 22.56 27.11 -48.06
CA GLU A 136 22.40 26.41 -49.36
C GLU A 136 23.44 26.72 -50.47
N SER A 137 23.86 25.78 -51.34
CA SER A 137 23.59 24.33 -51.46
C SER A 137 24.62 23.57 -52.34
N ALA A 138 24.56 22.22 -52.27
CA ALA A 138 24.95 21.21 -53.29
C ALA A 138 26.43 20.71 -53.43
N SER A 139 26.56 19.39 -53.72
CA SER A 139 27.70 18.60 -54.26
C SER A 139 29.09 18.76 -53.58
N ASP A 140 29.80 17.74 -53.08
CA ASP A 140 30.04 16.43 -53.70
C ASP A 140 30.84 15.44 -52.79
N THR A 141 30.85 14.15 -53.16
CA THR A 141 31.84 13.08 -52.80
C THR A 141 31.96 12.52 -51.36
N VAL A 142 32.50 11.28 -51.31
CA VAL A 142 32.44 10.29 -50.21
C VAL A 142 33.80 10.21 -49.42
N PRO A 143 34.10 9.25 -48.51
CA PRO A 143 34.30 9.55 -47.08
C PRO A 143 35.72 9.30 -46.50
N LEU A 144 36.00 9.83 -45.30
CA LEU A 144 36.98 9.31 -44.33
C LEU A 144 36.46 9.56 -42.90
N GLN A 145 36.45 8.61 -41.96
CA GLN A 145 37.55 7.84 -41.34
C GLN A 145 38.55 8.66 -40.49
N ARG A 146 38.30 8.70 -39.16
CA ARG A 146 39.25 8.53 -38.02
C ARG A 146 38.56 8.93 -36.70
N SER A 147 38.84 8.35 -35.55
CA SER A 147 39.64 7.15 -35.25
C SER A 147 39.26 6.57 -33.88
N GLN A 148 38.93 5.27 -33.83
CA GLN A 148 39.11 4.48 -32.61
C GLN A 148 40.59 4.14 -32.45
N SER A 149 41.11 4.16 -31.22
CA SER A 149 42.46 3.68 -30.91
C SER A 149 42.55 3.15 -29.48
N LEU A 150 42.12 1.90 -29.28
CA LEU A 150 42.41 1.12 -28.09
C LEU A 150 43.91 0.75 -28.08
N PRO A 151 44.64 0.95 -26.97
CA PRO A 151 46.01 0.47 -26.85
C PRO A 151 46.02 -1.06 -26.75
N HIS A 152 46.49 -1.74 -27.80
CA HIS A 152 46.82 -3.16 -27.71
C HIS A 152 48.09 -3.33 -26.86
N SER A 153 47.97 -3.89 -25.67
CA SER A 153 49.12 -4.39 -24.91
C SER A 153 49.49 -5.80 -25.38
N VAL A 154 50.78 -6.13 -25.36
CA VAL A 154 51.31 -7.37 -25.96
C VAL A 154 51.13 -8.57 -25.03
N THR A 155 50.51 -9.63 -25.54
CA THR A 155 50.39 -10.92 -24.84
C THR A 155 51.75 -11.56 -24.63
N VAL A 156 52.21 -11.61 -23.38
CA VAL A 156 53.32 -12.47 -22.95
C VAL A 156 52.74 -13.59 -22.08
N ALA A 157 52.74 -14.82 -22.59
CA ALA A 157 52.19 -15.97 -21.88
C ALA A 157 53.19 -16.51 -20.85
N LEU A 158 52.81 -16.53 -19.56
CA LEU A 158 53.60 -17.11 -18.48
C LEU A 158 52.68 -17.53 -17.31
N GLY A 159 52.77 -18.80 -16.90
CA GLY A 159 52.31 -19.31 -15.59
C GLY A 159 50.82 -19.12 -15.25
N GLY A 160 50.02 -20.17 -15.43
CA GLY A 160 48.63 -20.16 -14.95
C GLY A 160 48.54 -20.01 -13.43
N THR A 161 47.80 -19.01 -12.97
CA THR A 161 47.28 -18.90 -11.60
C THR A 161 45.76 -18.82 -11.67
N SER A 162 45.06 -19.44 -10.73
CA SER A 162 43.59 -19.54 -10.76
C SER A 162 42.95 -18.23 -10.34
N ASP A 163 42.11 -17.63 -11.19
CA ASP A 163 41.35 -16.43 -10.84
C ASP A 163 40.38 -16.73 -9.67
N PRO A 164 40.53 -16.08 -8.50
CA PRO A 164 39.66 -16.34 -7.35
C PRO A 164 38.24 -15.83 -7.58
N SER A 165 38.05 -14.87 -8.49
CA SER A 165 36.77 -14.33 -8.94
C SER A 165 35.91 -15.38 -9.65
N ALA A 166 36.49 -16.14 -10.58
CA ALA A 166 35.81 -17.19 -11.34
C ALA A 166 35.44 -18.40 -10.48
N LEU A 167 36.27 -18.74 -9.50
CA LEU A 167 35.95 -19.76 -8.49
C LEU A 167 34.82 -19.30 -7.56
N SER A 168 34.77 -18.01 -7.21
CA SER A 168 33.68 -17.44 -6.41
C SER A 168 32.33 -17.48 -7.14
N SER A 169 32.27 -17.05 -8.41
CA SER A 169 31.01 -17.05 -9.18
C SER A 169 30.48 -18.46 -9.46
N SER A 170 31.35 -19.44 -9.75
CA SER A 170 30.94 -20.86 -9.86
C SER A 170 30.34 -21.37 -8.54
N ALA A 171 31.02 -21.13 -7.42
CA ALA A 171 30.57 -21.58 -6.10
C ALA A 171 29.28 -20.88 -5.62
N LEU A 172 28.99 -19.66 -6.08
CA LEU A 172 27.70 -18.98 -5.86
C LEU A 172 26.60 -19.66 -6.68
N SER A 173 26.81 -19.87 -7.98
CA SER A 173 25.83 -20.52 -8.87
C SER A 173 25.50 -21.96 -8.41
N GLU A 174 26.49 -22.72 -7.93
CA GLU A 174 26.28 -24.05 -7.33
C GLU A 174 25.40 -24.01 -6.07
N ARG A 175 25.55 -22.97 -5.24
CA ARG A 175 24.70 -22.76 -4.04
C ARG A 175 23.28 -22.38 -4.42
N GLU A 176 23.10 -21.55 -5.44
CA GLU A 176 21.78 -21.14 -5.96
C GLU A 176 21.04 -22.32 -6.59
N ALA A 177 21.74 -23.15 -7.39
CA ALA A 177 21.19 -24.39 -7.93
C ALA A 177 20.79 -25.36 -6.81
N SER A 178 21.66 -25.59 -5.81
CA SER A 178 21.35 -26.42 -4.65
C SER A 178 20.17 -25.89 -3.82
N ARG A 179 20.04 -24.56 -3.69
CA ARG A 179 18.89 -23.90 -3.04
C ARG A 179 17.61 -24.13 -3.83
N LEU A 180 17.63 -23.90 -5.13
CA LEU A 180 16.50 -24.11 -6.04
C LEU A 180 16.01 -25.58 -6.02
N ASP A 181 16.93 -26.55 -5.98
CA ASP A 181 16.55 -27.97 -5.95
C ASP A 181 15.90 -28.39 -4.62
N LYS A 182 16.30 -27.79 -3.49
CA LYS A 182 15.59 -27.97 -2.20
C LYS A 182 14.15 -27.45 -2.25
N PHE A 183 13.92 -26.28 -2.89
CA PHE A 183 12.56 -25.78 -3.13
C PHE A 183 11.77 -26.76 -4.00
N LYS A 184 12.32 -27.21 -5.14
CA LYS A 184 11.64 -28.19 -6.02
C LYS A 184 11.24 -29.47 -5.26
N GLN A 185 12.12 -29.99 -4.40
CA GLN A 185 11.86 -31.17 -3.58
C GLN A 185 10.70 -30.95 -2.59
N LEU A 186 10.67 -29.84 -1.86
CA LEU A 186 9.56 -29.50 -0.95
C LEU A 186 8.24 -29.27 -1.68
N LEU A 187 8.28 -28.61 -2.85
CA LEU A 187 7.09 -28.24 -3.63
C LEU A 187 6.43 -29.43 -4.35
N ALA A 188 7.18 -30.50 -4.62
CA ALA A 188 6.72 -31.72 -5.29
C ALA A 188 5.76 -32.59 -4.46
N GLY A 189 5.75 -32.44 -3.13
CA GLY A 189 4.77 -33.06 -2.24
C GLY A 189 4.98 -34.58 -2.01
N PRO A 190 3.89 -35.38 -1.83
CA PRO A 190 2.48 -35.06 -2.10
C PRO A 190 1.85 -34.04 -1.14
N HIS A 191 2.44 -33.83 0.04
CA HIS A 191 2.11 -32.75 0.97
C HIS A 191 3.36 -31.92 1.20
N THR A 192 3.34 -30.64 0.81
CA THR A 192 4.45 -29.72 1.09
C THR A 192 4.41 -29.30 2.55
N ASP A 193 5.52 -29.51 3.27
CA ASP A 193 5.71 -28.97 4.62
C ASP A 193 5.81 -27.43 4.52
N LEU A 194 4.76 -26.74 4.97
CA LEU A 194 4.71 -25.27 4.95
C LEU A 194 5.67 -24.64 5.95
N GLU A 195 6.05 -25.35 7.02
CA GLU A 195 6.91 -24.82 8.07
C GLU A 195 8.39 -24.89 7.65
N GLU A 196 8.79 -25.99 7.00
CA GLU A 196 10.11 -26.04 6.34
C GLU A 196 10.18 -25.12 5.13
N LEU A 197 9.06 -24.95 4.39
CA LEU A 197 8.97 -23.97 3.30
C LEU A 197 9.16 -22.53 3.81
N ARG A 198 8.58 -22.14 4.95
CA ARG A 198 8.82 -20.83 5.60
C ARG A 198 10.29 -20.63 5.96
N LYS A 199 10.89 -21.58 6.69
CA LYS A 199 12.31 -21.50 7.10
C LYS A 199 13.26 -21.31 5.91
N LEU A 200 13.01 -22.05 4.82
CA LEU A 200 13.80 -21.93 3.60
C LEU A 200 13.54 -20.57 2.91
N SER A 201 12.28 -20.16 2.80
CA SER A 201 11.84 -18.91 2.15
C SER A 201 12.28 -17.63 2.86
N TRP A 202 12.47 -17.68 4.18
CA TRP A 202 12.90 -16.54 5.00
C TRP A 202 14.16 -15.84 4.46
N SER A 203 15.09 -16.62 3.90
CA SER A 203 16.34 -16.14 3.31
C SER A 203 16.26 -15.83 1.79
N GLY A 204 15.05 -15.62 1.25
CA GLY A 204 14.78 -15.29 -0.15
C GLY A 204 14.43 -16.49 -1.02
N ILE A 205 13.45 -16.35 -1.92
CA ILE A 205 12.95 -17.45 -2.76
C ILE A 205 13.50 -17.30 -4.19
N PRO A 206 14.12 -18.34 -4.81
CA PRO A 206 14.60 -18.24 -6.19
C PRO A 206 13.49 -17.92 -7.21
N LYS A 207 13.76 -17.00 -8.17
CA LYS A 207 12.78 -16.52 -9.17
C LYS A 207 11.90 -17.64 -9.79
N PRO A 208 12.43 -18.81 -10.21
CA PRO A 208 11.63 -19.86 -10.86
C PRO A 208 10.61 -20.59 -9.96
N VAL A 209 10.69 -20.43 -8.64
CA VAL A 209 9.79 -21.10 -7.67
C VAL A 209 9.07 -20.14 -6.73
N ARG A 210 9.42 -18.84 -6.78
CA ARG A 210 8.73 -17.78 -6.03
C ARG A 210 7.21 -17.76 -6.25
N PRO A 211 6.67 -17.89 -7.48
CA PRO A 211 5.23 -17.75 -7.72
C PRO A 211 4.40 -18.82 -6.99
N ILE A 212 4.71 -20.11 -7.18
CA ILE A 212 4.06 -21.21 -6.45
C ILE A 212 4.32 -21.13 -4.94
N THR A 213 5.49 -20.66 -4.50
CA THR A 213 5.80 -20.50 -3.08
C THR A 213 4.96 -19.40 -2.42
N TRP A 214 4.81 -18.23 -3.06
CA TRP A 214 3.93 -17.15 -2.60
C TRP A 214 2.46 -17.61 -2.56
N LYS A 215 1.99 -18.31 -3.59
CA LYS A 215 0.64 -18.90 -3.64
C LYS A 215 0.41 -19.93 -2.51
N LEU A 216 1.44 -20.59 -1.99
CA LEU A 216 1.36 -21.49 -0.83
C LEU A 216 1.46 -20.76 0.53
N LEU A 217 2.44 -19.86 0.69
CA LEU A 217 2.68 -19.16 1.96
C LEU A 217 1.56 -18.17 2.34
N SER A 218 0.95 -17.52 1.35
CA SER A 218 -0.27 -16.70 1.53
C SER A 218 -1.53 -17.53 1.88
N GLY A 219 -1.47 -18.86 1.85
CA GLY A 219 -2.62 -19.74 2.07
C GLY A 219 -3.63 -19.76 0.91
N TYR A 220 -3.30 -19.20 -0.27
CA TYR A 220 -4.16 -19.25 -1.45
C TYR A 220 -4.30 -20.67 -2.01
N LEU A 221 -3.20 -21.44 -2.04
CA LEU A 221 -3.16 -22.84 -2.46
C LEU A 221 -2.93 -23.81 -1.30
N PRO A 222 -3.51 -25.02 -1.35
CA PRO A 222 -3.33 -26.02 -0.31
C PRO A 222 -1.95 -26.71 -0.36
N ALA A 223 -1.47 -27.11 0.82
CA ALA A 223 -0.23 -27.87 1.00
C ALA A 223 -0.22 -29.22 0.26
N ASN A 224 -1.36 -29.93 0.21
CA ASN A 224 -1.53 -31.14 -0.61
C ASN A 224 -1.55 -30.77 -2.10
N VAL A 225 -0.72 -31.45 -2.90
CA VAL A 225 -0.52 -31.18 -4.33
C VAL A 225 -1.77 -31.46 -5.15
N ASP A 226 -2.43 -32.60 -4.93
CA ASP A 226 -3.56 -33.09 -5.74
C ASP A 226 -4.77 -32.13 -5.68
N ARG A 227 -4.94 -31.44 -4.55
CA ARG A 227 -5.97 -30.41 -4.36
C ARG A 227 -5.66 -29.06 -5.01
N ARG A 228 -4.41 -28.78 -5.42
CA ARG A 228 -4.02 -27.47 -5.99
C ARG A 228 -4.77 -27.13 -7.29
N PRO A 229 -4.82 -27.99 -8.33
CA PRO A 229 -5.45 -27.62 -9.61
C PRO A 229 -6.96 -27.35 -9.47
N ALA A 230 -7.67 -28.15 -8.67
CA ALA A 230 -9.09 -27.96 -8.41
C ALA A 230 -9.36 -26.69 -7.59
N THR A 231 -8.52 -26.39 -6.59
CA THR A 231 -8.65 -25.18 -5.77
C THR A 231 -8.37 -23.92 -6.60
N LEU A 232 -7.29 -23.94 -7.38
CA LEU A 232 -6.89 -22.86 -8.29
C LEU A 232 -8.00 -22.55 -9.29
N GLN A 233 -8.47 -23.55 -10.05
CA GLN A 233 -9.52 -23.35 -11.04
C GLN A 233 -10.84 -22.86 -10.41
N ARG A 234 -11.20 -23.37 -9.22
CA ARG A 234 -12.37 -22.87 -8.47
C ARG A 234 -12.22 -21.40 -8.10
N LYS A 235 -11.07 -21.00 -7.57
CA LYS A 235 -10.81 -19.61 -7.15
C LYS A 235 -10.70 -18.63 -8.31
N GLN A 236 -10.13 -19.05 -9.44
CA GLN A 236 -10.08 -18.24 -10.65
C GLN A 236 -11.51 -18.01 -11.21
N LYS A 237 -12.34 -19.07 -11.27
CA LYS A 237 -13.77 -18.95 -11.61
C LYS A 237 -14.55 -18.07 -10.62
N GLU A 238 -14.27 -18.18 -9.33
CA GLU A 238 -14.88 -17.37 -8.26
C GLU A 238 -14.59 -15.86 -8.48
N TYR A 239 -13.35 -15.51 -8.83
CA TYR A 239 -12.99 -14.13 -9.19
C TYR A 239 -13.61 -13.68 -10.52
N PHE A 240 -13.68 -14.54 -11.54
CA PHE A 240 -14.35 -14.19 -12.81
C PHE A 240 -15.85 -13.92 -12.62
N ALA A 241 -16.52 -14.65 -11.73
CA ALA A 241 -17.89 -14.34 -11.33
C ALA A 241 -18.00 -12.99 -10.60
N PHE A 242 -16.96 -12.53 -9.90
CA PHE A 242 -16.93 -11.18 -9.35
C PHE A 242 -16.78 -10.11 -10.44
N ILE A 243 -16.02 -10.37 -11.51
CA ILE A 243 -15.97 -9.48 -12.69
C ILE A 243 -17.36 -9.37 -13.30
N GLU A 244 -17.99 -10.50 -13.61
CA GLU A 244 -19.30 -10.57 -14.27
C GLU A 244 -20.43 -9.97 -13.41
N HIS A 245 -20.38 -10.12 -12.08
CA HIS A 245 -21.41 -9.60 -11.19
C HIS A 245 -21.22 -8.12 -10.84
N TYR A 246 -19.97 -7.65 -10.65
CA TYR A 246 -19.72 -6.32 -10.08
C TYR A 246 -19.06 -5.32 -11.04
N TYR A 247 -18.20 -5.73 -11.98
CA TYR A 247 -17.30 -4.77 -12.63
C TYR A 247 -18.03 -3.69 -13.44
N ASP A 248 -19.19 -3.99 -14.04
CA ASP A 248 -19.98 -3.00 -14.78
C ASP A 248 -20.69 -1.97 -13.90
N SER A 249 -20.88 -2.24 -12.60
CA SER A 249 -21.36 -1.25 -11.63
C SER A 249 -20.39 -0.09 -11.36
N ARG A 250 -19.15 -0.14 -11.90
CA ARG A 250 -18.17 0.97 -11.86
C ARG A 250 -18.69 2.27 -12.49
N ASN A 251 -19.75 2.18 -13.28
CA ASN A 251 -20.42 3.31 -13.94
C ASN A 251 -21.63 3.84 -13.14
N ASP A 252 -22.06 3.15 -12.08
CA ASP A 252 -23.23 3.54 -11.28
C ASP A 252 -22.86 4.67 -10.31
N ASP A 253 -23.79 5.60 -10.06
CA ASP A 253 -23.62 6.77 -9.17
C ASP A 253 -23.07 6.40 -7.77
N VAL A 254 -23.35 5.19 -7.29
CA VAL A 254 -22.93 4.68 -5.97
C VAL A 254 -21.44 4.28 -5.92
N HIS A 255 -20.84 3.96 -7.06
CA HIS A 255 -19.47 3.43 -7.16
C HIS A 255 -18.55 4.27 -8.07
N GLN A 256 -19.11 5.24 -8.80
CA GLN A 256 -18.36 6.14 -9.67
C GLN A 256 -17.21 6.85 -8.96
N ASP A 257 -17.40 7.34 -7.72
CA ASP A 257 -16.33 7.99 -6.95
C ASP A 257 -15.21 7.03 -6.55
N THR A 258 -15.52 5.75 -6.29
CA THR A 258 -14.51 4.72 -6.01
C THR A 258 -13.69 4.41 -7.27
N TYR A 259 -14.35 4.14 -8.39
CA TYR A 259 -13.68 3.87 -9.66
C TYR A 259 -12.87 5.08 -10.15
N ARG A 260 -13.41 6.30 -10.02
CA ARG A 260 -12.73 7.54 -10.38
C ARG A 260 -11.46 7.79 -9.59
N GLN A 261 -11.42 7.45 -8.30
CA GLN A 261 -10.19 7.55 -7.50
C GLN A 261 -9.15 6.54 -7.99
N ILE A 262 -9.53 5.28 -8.20
CA ILE A 262 -8.63 4.24 -8.73
C ILE A 262 -8.06 4.67 -10.09
N HIS A 263 -8.90 5.11 -11.02
CA HIS A 263 -8.50 5.57 -12.36
C HIS A 263 -7.56 6.79 -12.35
N ILE A 264 -7.62 7.64 -11.31
CA ILE A 264 -6.67 8.76 -11.10
C ILE A 264 -5.36 8.27 -10.46
N ASP A 265 -5.39 7.17 -9.72
CA ASP A 265 -4.24 6.65 -8.96
C ASP A 265 -3.35 5.70 -9.77
N ILE A 266 -3.92 4.82 -10.61
CA ILE A 266 -3.14 3.85 -11.38
C ILE A 266 -2.07 4.52 -12.25
N PRO A 267 -2.36 5.55 -13.07
CA PRO A 267 -1.34 6.20 -13.91
C PRO A 267 -0.24 6.95 -13.13
N ARG A 268 -0.29 6.96 -11.79
CA ARG A 268 0.68 7.59 -10.89
C ARG A 268 1.48 6.56 -10.06
N MET A 269 1.38 5.28 -10.41
CA MET A 269 2.14 4.18 -9.81
C MET A 269 3.54 4.01 -10.41
N SER A 270 4.36 3.22 -9.74
CA SER A 270 5.67 2.76 -10.21
C SER A 270 5.67 1.23 -10.29
N PRO A 271 6.33 0.59 -11.27
CA PRO A 271 7.14 1.18 -12.34
C PRO A 271 6.28 1.64 -13.54
N GLU A 272 6.53 2.87 -14.03
CA GLU A 272 5.74 3.53 -15.07
C GLU A 272 5.66 2.71 -16.38
N ALA A 273 6.76 2.06 -16.79
CA ALA A 273 6.85 1.27 -18.01
C ALA A 273 5.95 0.01 -18.02
N LEU A 274 5.66 -0.55 -16.85
CA LEU A 274 4.69 -1.64 -16.69
C LEU A 274 3.26 -1.09 -16.61
N ILE A 275 3.06 -0.08 -15.76
CA ILE A 275 1.76 0.45 -15.36
C ILE A 275 1.02 1.14 -16.51
N LEU A 276 1.72 1.90 -17.37
CA LEU A 276 1.11 2.62 -18.50
C LEU A 276 0.74 1.70 -19.69
N GLN A 277 1.01 0.40 -19.62
CA GLN A 277 0.53 -0.55 -20.62
C GLN A 277 -1.00 -0.73 -20.43
N PRO A 278 -1.86 -0.45 -21.43
CA PRO A 278 -3.31 -0.38 -21.21
C PRO A 278 -3.94 -1.65 -20.61
N LYS A 279 -3.42 -2.84 -20.97
CA LYS A 279 -3.86 -4.11 -20.35
C LYS A 279 -3.58 -4.14 -18.84
N VAL A 280 -2.42 -3.65 -18.40
CA VAL A 280 -2.01 -3.62 -16.99
C VAL A 280 -2.85 -2.60 -16.23
N THR A 281 -3.06 -1.42 -16.80
CA THR A 281 -3.98 -0.40 -16.24
C THR A 281 -5.37 -0.99 -15.97
N GLU A 282 -5.98 -1.63 -16.98
CA GLU A 282 -7.32 -2.24 -16.88
C GLU A 282 -7.38 -3.38 -15.84
N ILE A 283 -6.34 -4.22 -15.78
CA ILE A 283 -6.20 -5.30 -14.79
C ILE A 283 -6.14 -4.73 -13.37
N PHE A 284 -5.32 -3.71 -13.13
CA PHE A 284 -5.13 -3.11 -11.81
C PHE A 284 -6.39 -2.37 -11.35
N GLU A 285 -7.02 -1.60 -12.24
CA GLU A 285 -8.32 -0.97 -12.00
C GLU A 285 -9.36 -1.99 -11.55
N ARG A 286 -9.46 -3.12 -12.24
CA ARG A 286 -10.45 -4.18 -11.95
C ARG A 286 -10.19 -4.92 -10.65
N ILE A 287 -8.94 -5.30 -10.36
CA ILE A 287 -8.55 -5.91 -9.08
C ILE A 287 -8.95 -5.02 -7.91
N LEU A 288 -8.59 -3.72 -7.98
CA LEU A 288 -8.80 -2.77 -6.88
C LEU A 288 -10.26 -2.37 -6.74
N PHE A 289 -11.00 -2.23 -7.85
CA PHE A 289 -12.43 -1.93 -7.80
C PHE A 289 -13.22 -3.09 -7.16
N ILE A 290 -12.96 -4.33 -7.61
CA ILE A 290 -13.60 -5.54 -7.06
C ILE A 290 -13.18 -5.77 -5.60
N TRP A 291 -11.97 -5.41 -5.20
CA TRP A 291 -11.58 -5.44 -3.79
C TRP A 291 -12.33 -4.38 -2.97
N ALA A 292 -12.32 -3.11 -3.40
CA ALA A 292 -12.88 -1.99 -2.66
C ALA A 292 -14.38 -2.16 -2.35
N ILE A 293 -15.19 -2.53 -3.34
CA ILE A 293 -16.64 -2.73 -3.16
C ILE A 293 -16.98 -3.95 -2.29
N ARG A 294 -16.10 -4.96 -2.24
CA ARG A 294 -16.27 -6.15 -1.40
C ARG A 294 -15.81 -5.94 0.05
N HIS A 295 -15.08 -4.86 0.33
CA HIS A 295 -14.61 -4.48 1.67
C HIS A 295 -15.12 -3.08 2.06
N PRO A 296 -16.45 -2.87 2.19
CA PRO A 296 -17.05 -1.54 2.36
C PRO A 296 -16.71 -0.84 3.69
N ALA A 297 -16.05 -1.52 4.64
CA ALA A 297 -15.48 -0.89 5.84
C ALA A 297 -14.21 -0.06 5.54
N SER A 298 -13.58 -0.31 4.39
CA SER A 298 -12.37 0.38 3.90
C SER A 298 -12.63 1.12 2.58
N GLY A 299 -13.37 0.50 1.65
CA GLY A 299 -13.50 1.01 0.29
C GLY A 299 -12.17 0.98 -0.46
N TYR A 300 -11.92 1.98 -1.31
CA TYR A 300 -10.58 2.21 -1.87
C TYR A 300 -9.83 3.26 -1.04
N VAL A 301 -8.57 2.97 -0.72
CA VAL A 301 -7.65 3.88 -0.02
C VAL A 301 -6.34 3.95 -0.80
N GLN A 302 -5.85 5.17 -1.04
CA GLN A 302 -4.60 5.40 -1.76
C GLN A 302 -3.42 4.70 -1.04
N GLY A 303 -2.70 3.88 -1.78
CA GLY A 303 -1.61 3.02 -1.29
C GLY A 303 -1.91 1.52 -1.37
N ILE A 304 -3.19 1.12 -1.30
CA ILE A 304 -3.58 -0.28 -1.59
C ILE A 304 -3.22 -0.63 -3.04
N ASN A 305 -3.29 0.34 -3.95
CA ASN A 305 -2.94 0.18 -5.35
C ASN A 305 -1.51 -0.32 -5.56
N ASP A 306 -0.54 0.14 -4.76
CA ASP A 306 0.85 -0.33 -4.85
C ASP A 306 0.99 -1.81 -4.50
N LEU A 307 0.14 -2.32 -3.60
CA LEU A 307 0.23 -3.70 -3.10
C LEU A 307 -0.17 -4.75 -4.15
N VAL A 308 -0.78 -4.33 -5.27
CA VAL A 308 -1.04 -5.18 -6.44
C VAL A 308 0.27 -5.55 -7.15
N THR A 309 1.19 -4.59 -7.28
CA THR A 309 2.34 -4.68 -8.19
C THR A 309 3.26 -5.88 -7.93
N PRO A 310 3.68 -6.20 -6.68
CA PRO A 310 4.63 -7.29 -6.45
C PRO A 310 4.01 -8.65 -6.74
N PHE A 311 2.73 -8.86 -6.41
CA PHE A 311 2.00 -10.09 -6.75
C PHE A 311 1.84 -10.24 -8.25
N PHE A 312 1.45 -9.17 -8.96
CA PHE A 312 1.32 -9.19 -10.42
C PHE A 312 2.66 -9.50 -11.09
N VAL A 313 3.73 -8.77 -10.76
CA VAL A 313 5.07 -8.98 -11.32
C VAL A 313 5.59 -10.39 -11.03
N VAL A 314 5.45 -10.90 -9.81
CA VAL A 314 5.87 -12.27 -9.48
C VAL A 314 5.07 -13.32 -10.26
N PHE A 315 3.76 -13.17 -10.44
CA PHE A 315 2.97 -14.15 -11.20
C PHE A 315 3.14 -14.00 -12.72
N MET A 316 3.46 -12.82 -13.23
CA MET A 316 3.88 -12.63 -14.63
C MET A 316 5.22 -13.31 -14.93
N CYS A 317 6.13 -13.48 -13.95
CA CYS A 317 7.40 -14.21 -14.12
C CYS A 317 7.23 -15.66 -14.59
N GLU A 318 6.06 -16.29 -14.42
CA GLU A 318 5.78 -17.65 -14.91
C GLU A 318 5.58 -17.70 -16.44
N HIS A 319 5.47 -16.54 -17.11
CA HIS A 319 4.89 -16.41 -18.45
C HIS A 319 5.65 -15.49 -19.41
N ILE A 320 6.83 -15.00 -19.01
CA ILE A 320 7.72 -14.14 -19.79
C ILE A 320 9.18 -14.59 -19.62
N GLU A 321 9.95 -14.55 -20.71
CA GLU A 321 11.38 -14.94 -20.70
C GLU A 321 12.31 -13.78 -20.32
N GLU A 322 11.79 -12.56 -20.25
CA GLU A 322 12.54 -11.33 -20.02
C GLU A 322 13.02 -11.24 -18.54
N GLU A 323 14.30 -10.93 -18.33
CA GLU A 323 14.91 -10.94 -16.98
C GLU A 323 14.33 -9.83 -16.08
N ASP A 324 14.17 -8.64 -16.64
CA ASP A 324 13.45 -7.51 -16.07
C ASP A 324 11.98 -7.58 -16.48
N VAL A 325 11.10 -7.65 -15.48
CA VAL A 325 9.64 -7.72 -15.65
C VAL A 325 9.00 -6.34 -15.64
N ASP A 326 9.68 -5.35 -15.07
CA ASP A 326 9.19 -3.98 -14.89
C ASP A 326 9.19 -3.22 -16.23
N ALA A 327 9.94 -3.73 -17.22
CA ALA A 327 9.99 -3.27 -18.60
C ALA A 327 9.28 -4.20 -19.62
N ALA A 328 8.71 -5.33 -19.19
CA ALA A 328 8.32 -6.41 -20.08
C ALA A 328 7.04 -6.12 -20.90
N ASP A 329 6.98 -6.62 -22.15
CA ASP A 329 5.86 -6.40 -23.07
C ASP A 329 4.67 -7.35 -22.79
N ILE A 330 3.82 -6.96 -21.84
CA ILE A 330 2.62 -7.70 -21.40
C ILE A 330 1.57 -7.82 -22.54
N SER A 331 1.71 -7.06 -23.64
CA SER A 331 0.82 -7.18 -24.79
C SER A 331 0.89 -8.56 -25.46
N ARG A 332 2.04 -9.24 -25.38
CA ARG A 332 2.31 -10.56 -25.99
C ARG A 332 1.67 -11.73 -25.26
N VAL A 333 1.39 -11.59 -23.96
CA VAL A 333 0.92 -12.70 -23.13
C VAL A 333 -0.56 -13.02 -23.45
N PRO A 334 -0.93 -14.32 -23.59
CA PRO A 334 -2.29 -14.72 -23.92
C PRO A 334 -3.33 -14.21 -22.91
N ALA A 335 -4.51 -13.80 -23.41
CA ALA A 335 -5.55 -13.20 -22.57
C ALA A 335 -6.06 -14.13 -21.45
N GLU A 336 -6.11 -15.44 -21.69
CA GLU A 336 -6.47 -16.44 -20.66
C GLU A 336 -5.42 -16.50 -19.54
N VAL A 337 -4.13 -16.44 -19.89
CA VAL A 337 -3.02 -16.40 -18.93
C VAL A 337 -3.08 -15.12 -18.10
N LEU A 338 -3.30 -13.97 -18.73
CA LEU A 338 -3.46 -12.68 -18.03
C LEU A 338 -4.65 -12.69 -17.06
N ARG A 339 -5.79 -13.28 -17.45
CA ARG A 339 -6.95 -13.45 -16.54
C ARG A 339 -6.64 -14.34 -15.34
N ASN A 340 -5.88 -15.41 -15.54
CA ASN A 340 -5.48 -16.31 -14.46
C ASN A 340 -4.48 -15.64 -13.50
N VAL A 341 -3.53 -14.86 -14.03
CA VAL A 341 -2.63 -14.02 -13.22
C VAL A 341 -3.42 -12.96 -12.43
N GLU A 342 -4.34 -12.23 -13.08
CA GLU A 342 -5.20 -11.24 -12.44
C GLU A 342 -5.96 -11.83 -11.23
N ALA A 343 -6.55 -13.01 -11.40
CA ALA A 343 -7.26 -13.72 -10.33
C ALA A 343 -6.33 -14.15 -9.19
N ASP A 344 -5.16 -14.72 -9.51
CA ASP A 344 -4.16 -15.13 -8.52
C ASP A 344 -3.64 -13.91 -7.74
N THR A 345 -3.40 -12.78 -8.43
CA THR A 345 -3.01 -11.50 -7.85
C THR A 345 -4.09 -10.97 -6.89
N TYR A 346 -5.37 -10.95 -7.31
CA TYR A 346 -6.48 -10.54 -6.45
C TYR A 346 -6.55 -11.36 -5.16
N TRP A 347 -6.45 -12.68 -5.24
CA TRP A 347 -6.55 -13.55 -4.06
C TRP A 347 -5.35 -13.42 -3.11
N CYS A 348 -4.13 -13.30 -3.64
CA CYS A 348 -2.93 -13.14 -2.80
C CYS A 348 -2.85 -11.74 -2.17
N MET A 349 -3.24 -10.69 -2.91
CA MET A 349 -3.40 -9.33 -2.36
C MET A 349 -4.48 -9.30 -1.27
N SER A 350 -5.63 -9.96 -1.49
CA SER A 350 -6.67 -10.07 -0.47
C SER A 350 -6.16 -10.76 0.80
N LYS A 351 -5.36 -11.83 0.66
CA LYS A 351 -4.75 -12.55 1.80
C LYS A 351 -3.69 -11.73 2.55
N LEU A 352 -2.99 -10.82 1.89
CA LEU A 352 -2.15 -9.82 2.56
C LEU A 352 -3.02 -8.84 3.35
N LEU A 353 -4.04 -8.27 2.70
CA LEU A 353 -4.92 -7.25 3.29
C LEU A 353 -5.76 -7.77 4.46
N ASP A 354 -6.17 -9.05 4.45
CA ASP A 354 -6.83 -9.74 5.56
C ASP A 354 -6.07 -9.56 6.90
N GLY A 355 -4.74 -9.53 6.86
CA GLY A 355 -3.87 -9.38 8.04
C GLY A 355 -3.58 -7.95 8.48
N ILE A 356 -4.01 -6.94 7.71
CA ILE A 356 -3.78 -5.51 7.99
C ILE A 356 -5.01 -4.63 7.70
N GLN A 357 -6.23 -5.17 7.81
CA GLN A 357 -7.48 -4.46 7.48
C GLN A 357 -7.61 -3.12 8.23
N ASP A 358 -7.13 -3.06 9.47
CA ASP A 358 -7.11 -1.88 10.34
C ASP A 358 -6.33 -0.70 9.76
N ASN A 359 -5.37 -0.93 8.86
CA ASN A 359 -4.65 0.10 8.13
C ASN A 359 -5.57 0.91 7.19
N TYR A 360 -6.66 0.33 6.69
CA TYR A 360 -7.44 0.88 5.57
C TYR A 360 -8.91 1.16 5.91
N THR A 361 -9.37 0.77 7.11
CA THR A 361 -10.68 1.22 7.62
C THR A 361 -10.72 2.74 7.85
N PHE A 362 -11.92 3.30 8.04
CA PHE A 362 -12.13 4.74 8.27
C PHE A 362 -11.15 5.35 9.31
N ALA A 363 -10.50 6.45 8.93
CA ALA A 363 -9.44 7.14 9.68
C ALA A 363 -8.14 6.33 9.94
N GLN A 364 -7.98 5.16 9.32
CA GLN A 364 -6.75 4.36 9.29
C GLN A 364 -6.09 4.11 10.66
N PRO A 365 -6.85 3.62 11.68
CA PRO A 365 -6.36 3.46 13.04
C PRO A 365 -5.12 2.55 13.14
N GLY A 366 -5.02 1.53 12.28
CA GLY A 366 -3.85 0.64 12.21
C GLY A 366 -2.56 1.36 11.84
N ILE A 367 -2.62 2.31 10.90
CA ILE A 367 -1.46 3.14 10.54
C ILE A 367 -1.05 4.04 11.71
N GLN A 368 -2.02 4.70 12.34
CA GLN A 368 -1.75 5.57 13.49
C GLN A 368 -1.10 4.78 14.66
N MET A 369 -1.60 3.57 14.93
CA MET A 369 -1.01 2.68 15.94
C MET A 369 0.41 2.24 15.55
N LYS A 370 0.62 1.75 14.33
CA LYS A 370 1.93 1.26 13.86
C LYS A 370 2.99 2.37 13.82
N VAL A 371 2.62 3.60 13.45
CA VAL A 371 3.50 4.79 13.53
C VAL A 371 3.85 5.13 14.99
N LYS A 372 2.89 5.09 15.92
CA LYS A 372 3.17 5.30 17.36
C LYS A 372 4.04 4.20 17.96
N MET A 373 3.82 2.95 17.58
CA MET A 373 4.68 1.83 17.98
C MET A 373 6.11 1.97 17.42
N LEU A 374 6.28 2.56 16.23
CA LEU A 374 7.59 2.85 15.65
C LEU A 374 8.31 3.94 16.45
N GLU A 375 7.61 5.02 16.81
CA GLU A 375 8.13 6.07 17.68
C GLU A 375 8.56 5.51 19.05
N GLU A 376 7.69 4.73 19.71
CA GLU A 376 8.00 4.08 20.99
C GLU A 376 9.19 3.11 20.89
N LEU A 377 9.29 2.32 19.82
CA LEU A 377 10.41 1.42 19.58
C LEU A 377 11.71 2.20 19.30
N VAL A 378 11.68 3.19 18.41
CA VAL A 378 12.87 3.99 18.07
C VAL A 378 13.40 4.73 19.30
N SER A 379 12.52 5.26 20.16
CA SER A 379 12.91 5.87 21.45
C SER A 379 13.68 4.94 22.40
N ARG A 380 13.59 3.62 22.20
CA ARG A 380 14.24 2.58 23.02
C ARG A 380 15.51 2.01 22.39
N ILE A 381 15.62 2.00 21.05
CA ILE A 381 16.76 1.39 20.33
C ILE A 381 17.81 2.43 19.92
N ASP A 382 17.38 3.65 19.60
CA ASP A 382 18.26 4.77 19.29
C ASP A 382 17.64 6.09 19.78
N GLU A 383 17.78 6.33 21.08
CA GLU A 383 17.33 7.57 21.71
C GLU A 383 17.99 8.82 21.10
N GLN A 384 19.19 8.69 20.52
CA GLN A 384 19.88 9.81 19.87
C GLN A 384 19.13 10.24 18.60
N VAL A 385 18.75 9.29 17.74
CA VAL A 385 17.90 9.54 16.57
C VAL A 385 16.53 10.07 16.98
N HIS A 386 15.88 9.45 17.97
CA HIS A 386 14.56 9.88 18.45
C HIS A 386 14.55 11.34 18.93
N ARG A 387 15.50 11.72 19.81
CA ARG A 387 15.63 13.10 20.30
C ARG A 387 16.04 14.08 19.21
N HIS A 388 16.77 13.64 18.18
CA HIS A 388 17.17 14.50 17.07
C HIS A 388 15.98 14.83 16.15
N LEU A 389 15.08 13.88 15.91
CA LEU A 389 13.83 14.14 15.18
C LEU A 389 12.95 15.15 15.94
N ASP A 390 12.79 14.99 17.25
CA ASP A 390 12.06 15.91 18.13
C ASP A 390 12.67 17.32 18.15
N GLN A 391 14.00 17.43 18.30
CA GLN A 391 14.73 18.72 18.31
C GLN A 391 14.60 19.54 17.02
N HIS A 392 14.31 18.88 15.90
CA HIS A 392 14.10 19.53 14.59
C HIS A 392 12.64 19.47 14.14
N GLU A 393 11.69 19.23 15.06
CA GLU A 393 10.22 19.21 14.84
C GLU A 393 9.71 18.16 13.81
N VAL A 394 10.50 17.14 13.49
CA VAL A 394 10.15 16.06 12.56
C VAL A 394 9.37 14.95 13.27
N ARG A 395 8.04 14.97 13.17
CA ARG A 395 7.18 13.93 13.75
C ARG A 395 7.13 12.68 12.85
N TYR A 396 7.17 11.49 13.46
CA TYR A 396 7.16 10.20 12.75
C TYR A 396 6.06 10.06 11.68
N LEU A 397 4.85 10.58 11.94
CA LEU A 397 3.73 10.54 11.00
C LEU A 397 4.02 11.24 9.65
N GLN A 398 4.97 12.18 9.60
CA GLN A 398 5.31 12.92 8.38
C GLN A 398 6.12 12.11 7.36
N PHE A 399 6.71 10.97 7.76
CA PHE A 399 7.38 10.04 6.84
C PHE A 399 6.84 8.60 6.98
N ALA A 400 6.74 8.09 8.21
CA ALA A 400 6.38 6.71 8.49
C ALA A 400 4.92 6.35 8.16
N PHE A 401 4.03 7.33 7.96
CA PHE A 401 2.69 7.06 7.42
C PHE A 401 2.78 6.30 6.09
N ARG A 402 3.59 6.78 5.14
CA ARG A 402 3.77 6.16 3.82
C ARG A 402 4.48 4.80 3.94
N TRP A 403 5.43 4.69 4.86
CA TRP A 403 6.14 3.44 5.13
C TRP A 403 5.17 2.32 5.55
N MET A 404 4.24 2.62 6.48
CA MET A 404 3.25 1.65 6.97
C MET A 404 2.09 1.43 5.99
N ASN A 405 1.65 2.48 5.27
CA ASN A 405 0.50 2.44 4.36
C ASN A 405 0.82 1.73 3.05
N ASN A 406 2.08 1.82 2.61
CA ASN A 406 2.57 1.26 1.35
C ASN A 406 3.66 0.17 1.59
N LEU A 407 3.78 -0.37 2.82
CA LEU A 407 4.71 -1.45 3.20
C LEU A 407 6.17 -1.26 2.71
N LEU A 408 6.71 -0.04 2.89
CA LEU A 408 8.00 0.45 2.39
C LEU A 408 8.19 0.47 0.86
N MET A 409 7.19 0.12 0.05
CA MET A 409 7.30 0.06 -1.42
C MET A 409 7.63 1.39 -2.13
N ARG A 410 7.46 2.52 -1.42
CA ARG A 410 7.82 3.85 -1.93
C ARG A 410 9.21 4.31 -1.47
N GLU A 411 9.91 3.49 -0.69
CA GLU A 411 11.23 3.77 -0.10
C GLU A 411 12.34 2.84 -0.59
N VAL A 412 12.00 1.76 -1.32
CA VAL A 412 12.95 0.80 -1.93
C VAL A 412 12.47 0.37 -3.33
N PRO A 413 13.37 -0.08 -4.22
CA PRO A 413 13.00 -0.64 -5.53
C PRO A 413 12.03 -1.83 -5.47
N LEU A 414 11.39 -2.18 -6.60
CA LEU A 414 10.42 -3.28 -6.65
C LEU A 414 11.06 -4.66 -6.48
N HIS A 415 12.26 -4.90 -7.01
CA HIS A 415 12.99 -6.16 -6.73
C HIS A 415 13.32 -6.31 -5.24
N CYS A 416 13.71 -5.21 -4.58
CA CYS A 416 13.91 -5.15 -3.14
C CYS A 416 12.62 -5.42 -2.36
N THR A 417 11.49 -4.87 -2.80
CA THR A 417 10.15 -5.18 -2.24
C THR A 417 9.83 -6.67 -2.36
N ILE A 418 10.03 -7.27 -3.55
CA ILE A 418 9.76 -8.69 -3.78
C ILE A 418 10.65 -9.57 -2.87
N ARG A 419 11.96 -9.27 -2.77
CA ARG A 419 12.87 -9.96 -1.85
C ARG A 419 12.44 -9.77 -0.39
N LEU A 420 11.95 -8.60 0.01
CA LEU A 420 11.44 -8.34 1.37
C LEU A 420 10.16 -9.15 1.66
N TRP A 421 9.27 -9.28 0.66
CA TRP A 421 7.99 -9.97 0.76
C TRP A 421 8.12 -11.51 0.71
N ASP A 422 9.23 -12.05 0.19
CA ASP A 422 9.62 -13.45 0.42
C ASP A 422 9.69 -13.74 1.93
N THR A 423 10.26 -12.82 2.72
CA THR A 423 10.39 -12.95 4.17
C THR A 423 9.11 -12.58 4.92
N TYR A 424 8.35 -11.58 4.49
CA TYR A 424 7.04 -11.27 5.13
C TYR A 424 6.00 -12.40 5.00
N GLN A 425 6.04 -13.20 3.93
CA GLN A 425 5.21 -14.41 3.82
C GLN A 425 5.79 -15.62 4.59
N SER A 426 7.06 -15.54 4.99
CA SER A 426 7.73 -16.57 5.79
C SER A 426 7.55 -16.37 7.30
N GLU A 427 7.46 -15.12 7.76
CA GLU A 427 7.29 -14.74 9.15
C GLU A 427 5.81 -14.79 9.60
N PRO A 428 5.50 -15.40 10.76
CA PRO A 428 4.23 -15.15 11.43
C PRO A 428 4.03 -13.65 11.67
N GLU A 429 2.88 -13.13 11.24
CA GLU A 429 2.57 -11.69 11.29
C GLU A 429 3.61 -10.80 10.57
N GLY A 430 4.16 -11.29 9.46
CA GLY A 430 5.19 -10.58 8.69
C GLY A 430 4.80 -9.16 8.27
N PHE A 431 3.65 -9.02 7.60
CA PHE A 431 3.14 -7.74 7.11
C PHE A 431 2.57 -6.80 8.19
N SER A 432 2.17 -7.33 9.36
CA SER A 432 1.51 -6.57 10.43
C SER A 432 2.49 -6.16 11.54
N HIS A 433 3.20 -7.14 12.12
CA HIS A 433 4.03 -6.96 13.31
C HIS A 433 5.54 -6.96 12.97
N PHE A 434 6.03 -7.86 12.11
CA PHE A 434 7.46 -7.86 11.79
C PHE A 434 7.87 -6.61 10.98
N HIS A 435 6.99 -6.13 10.11
CA HIS A 435 7.14 -4.87 9.37
C HIS A 435 7.54 -3.67 10.25
N LEU A 436 7.03 -3.59 11.50
CA LEU A 436 7.42 -2.56 12.47
C LEU A 436 8.93 -2.55 12.74
N TYR A 437 9.52 -3.73 12.94
CA TYR A 437 10.95 -3.88 13.20
C TYR A 437 11.79 -3.63 11.94
N VAL A 438 11.25 -3.90 10.75
CA VAL A 438 11.89 -3.52 9.47
C VAL A 438 11.92 -2.00 9.33
N CYS A 439 10.81 -1.29 9.58
CA CYS A 439 10.78 0.18 9.60
C CYS A 439 11.75 0.78 10.63
N ALA A 440 11.89 0.15 11.81
CA ALA A 440 12.87 0.58 12.82
C ALA A 440 14.32 0.36 12.37
N ALA A 441 14.64 -0.83 11.83
CA ALA A 441 15.96 -1.15 11.28
C ALA A 441 16.32 -0.24 10.09
N PHE A 442 15.34 0.08 9.25
CA PHE A 442 15.49 0.94 8.08
C PHE A 442 15.80 2.40 8.48
N LEU A 443 15.18 2.91 9.54
CA LEU A 443 15.51 4.23 10.08
C LEU A 443 16.92 4.27 10.68
N VAL A 444 17.30 3.32 11.54
CA VAL A 444 18.64 3.33 12.17
C VAL A 444 19.78 2.99 11.20
N ARG A 445 19.49 2.35 10.07
CA ARG A 445 20.45 2.15 8.95
C ARG A 445 20.97 3.47 8.37
N TRP A 446 20.23 4.56 8.53
CA TRP A 446 20.60 5.93 8.10
C TRP A 446 20.87 6.88 9.27
N ARG A 447 21.15 6.33 10.47
CA ARG A 447 21.36 7.14 11.69
C ARG A 447 22.45 8.20 11.56
N LYS A 448 23.48 7.98 10.74
CA LYS A 448 24.60 8.92 10.60
C LYS A 448 24.12 10.16 9.85
N GLU A 449 23.50 9.94 8.70
CA GLU A 449 22.97 10.96 7.81
C GLU A 449 21.88 11.78 8.51
N ILE A 450 20.97 11.09 9.23
CA ILE A 450 19.92 11.71 10.06
C ILE A 450 20.51 12.66 11.10
N LEU A 451 21.59 12.27 11.79
CA LEU A 451 22.21 13.05 12.87
C LEU A 451 23.18 14.15 12.36
N GLU A 452 23.58 14.07 11.10
CA GLU A 452 24.40 15.10 10.44
C GLU A 452 23.54 16.26 9.90
N GLU A 453 22.33 15.97 9.40
CA GLU A 453 21.36 16.98 8.94
C GLU A 453 20.63 17.68 10.10
N LYS A 454 20.35 18.98 9.96
CA LYS A 454 19.82 19.88 10.98
C LYS A 454 18.77 20.86 10.45
N ASP A 455 18.55 20.94 9.15
CA ASP A 455 17.39 21.63 8.60
C ASP A 455 16.16 20.71 8.60
N PHE A 456 15.01 21.21 9.10
CA PHE A 456 13.76 20.46 9.15
C PHE A 456 13.29 19.98 7.77
N GLN A 457 13.43 20.82 6.73
CA GLN A 457 12.95 20.52 5.39
C GLN A 457 13.82 19.44 4.76
N GLU A 458 15.15 19.59 4.84
CA GLU A 458 16.08 18.63 4.24
C GLU A 458 16.09 17.29 5.00
N LEU A 459 15.97 17.30 6.34
CA LEU A 459 15.81 16.07 7.13
C LEU A 459 14.51 15.33 6.80
N LEU A 460 13.38 16.05 6.66
CA LEU A 460 12.12 15.44 6.25
C LEU A 460 12.16 14.94 4.80
N LEU A 461 12.79 15.69 3.89
CA LEU A 461 12.98 15.30 2.49
C LEU A 461 13.84 14.04 2.39
N PHE A 462 14.92 13.95 3.17
CA PHE A 462 15.79 12.76 3.26
C PHE A 462 15.02 11.53 3.75
N LEU A 463 14.24 11.66 4.83
CA LEU A 463 13.41 10.58 5.37
C LEU A 463 12.29 10.13 4.42
N GLN A 464 11.87 10.99 3.48
CA GLN A 464 10.92 10.68 2.40
C GLN A 464 11.59 10.25 1.08
N ASN A 465 12.93 10.25 0.98
CA ASN A 465 13.68 9.93 -0.24
C ASN A 465 15.02 9.25 0.09
N LEU A 466 15.00 8.28 1.01
CA LEU A 466 16.21 7.58 1.45
C LEU A 466 16.92 6.92 0.25
N PRO A 467 18.26 7.03 0.13
CA PRO A 467 18.96 6.73 -1.13
C PRO A 467 19.19 5.22 -1.33
N THR A 468 18.11 4.52 -1.67
CA THR A 468 18.02 3.05 -1.81
C THR A 468 17.98 2.55 -3.26
N ALA A 469 18.01 3.45 -4.25
CA ALA A 469 17.84 3.11 -5.68
C ALA A 469 18.90 2.12 -6.24
N HIS A 470 20.00 1.90 -5.52
CA HIS A 470 21.09 0.97 -5.86
C HIS A 470 21.09 -0.30 -5.00
N TRP A 471 20.12 -0.48 -4.10
CA TRP A 471 20.06 -1.63 -3.18
C TRP A 471 19.75 -2.94 -3.90
N GLY A 472 20.24 -4.05 -3.35
CA GLY A 472 19.96 -5.40 -3.82
C GLY A 472 19.56 -6.37 -2.71
N ASP A 473 19.57 -7.66 -3.05
CA ASP A 473 19.21 -8.75 -2.12
C ASP A 473 20.13 -8.82 -0.89
N GLU A 474 21.37 -8.33 -0.99
CA GLU A 474 22.29 -8.21 0.16
C GLU A 474 21.82 -7.14 1.16
N ASP A 475 21.50 -5.92 0.71
CA ASP A 475 21.00 -4.84 1.57
C ASP A 475 19.71 -5.24 2.29
N ILE A 476 18.77 -5.85 1.55
CA ILE A 476 17.51 -6.34 2.13
C ILE A 476 17.75 -7.50 3.10
N SER A 477 18.72 -8.38 2.83
CA SER A 477 19.07 -9.46 3.78
C SER A 477 19.74 -8.93 5.06
N LEU A 478 20.55 -7.87 4.97
CA LEU A 478 21.12 -7.17 6.13
C LEU A 478 20.04 -6.43 6.93
N LEU A 479 19.14 -5.72 6.25
CA LEU A 479 17.99 -5.04 6.87
C LEU A 479 17.09 -6.03 7.63
N LEU A 480 16.78 -7.17 7.01
CA LEU A 480 15.98 -8.24 7.62
C LEU A 480 16.67 -8.90 8.82
N ALA A 481 17.98 -9.13 8.74
CA ALA A 481 18.75 -9.67 9.87
C ALA A 481 18.75 -8.71 11.07
N GLU A 482 18.90 -7.41 10.84
CA GLU A 482 18.82 -6.39 11.90
C GLU A 482 17.39 -6.26 12.44
N ALA A 483 16.36 -6.24 11.58
CA ALA A 483 14.96 -6.25 12.00
C ALA A 483 14.62 -7.47 12.88
N TYR A 484 15.14 -8.65 12.53
CA TYR A 484 14.97 -9.87 13.32
C TYR A 484 15.71 -9.79 14.67
N ARG A 485 16.92 -9.21 14.69
CA ARG A 485 17.66 -8.91 15.93
C ARG A 485 16.87 -7.95 16.83
N LEU A 486 16.24 -6.92 16.27
CA LEU A 486 15.37 -6.00 17.00
C LEU A 486 14.10 -6.68 17.50
N LYS A 487 13.45 -7.54 16.71
CA LYS A 487 12.30 -8.36 17.13
C LYS A 487 12.64 -9.17 18.38
N PHE A 488 13.73 -9.94 18.36
CA PHE A 488 14.15 -10.74 19.51
C PHE A 488 14.63 -9.92 20.71
N ALA A 489 15.25 -8.75 20.50
CA ALA A 489 15.69 -7.90 21.60
C ALA A 489 14.55 -7.13 22.30
N PHE A 490 13.38 -6.99 21.68
CA PHE A 490 12.30 -6.13 22.19
C PHE A 490 10.90 -6.76 22.24
N ALA A 491 10.69 -7.98 21.73
CA ALA A 491 9.44 -8.73 21.92
C ALA A 491 9.21 -9.12 23.39
N ASP A 492 10.19 -9.77 24.02
CA ASP A 492 10.16 -10.18 25.44
C ASP A 492 10.52 -9.03 26.41
N ALA A 493 10.17 -7.78 26.05
CA ALA A 493 10.46 -6.60 26.86
C ALA A 493 9.18 -5.88 27.37
N PRO A 494 8.27 -6.58 28.09
CA PRO A 494 7.06 -5.99 28.63
C PRO A 494 7.36 -5.03 29.78
N ASN A 495 6.76 -3.84 29.73
CA ASN A 495 6.43 -3.00 30.88
C ASN A 495 7.49 -2.85 31.99
N HIS A 496 8.78 -2.72 31.64
CA HIS A 496 9.80 -2.22 32.56
C HIS A 496 9.61 -0.70 32.75
N TYR A 497 8.62 -0.38 33.58
CA TYR A 497 8.20 0.91 34.13
C TYR A 497 9.14 2.10 33.81
N LYS A 498 8.73 2.95 32.85
CA LYS A 498 9.08 4.38 32.92
C LYS A 498 8.38 4.94 34.17
N LYS A 499 9.18 5.22 35.20
CA LYS A 499 8.81 5.99 36.41
C LYS A 499 9.14 7.47 36.22
#